data_AF-A0A7Z9G6Z0-F1
#
_entry.id   AF-A0A7Z9G6Z0-F1
#
_cell.length_a   1.000
_cell.length_b   1.000
_cell.length_c   1.000
_cell.angle_alpha   90.00
_cell.angle_beta   90.00
_cell.angle_gamma   90.00
#
_symmetry.space_group_name_H-M   'P 1'
#
loop_
_entity.id
_entity.type
_entity.pdbx_description
1 polymer ?
#
loop_
_entity_poly.entity_id
_entity_poly.type
_entity_poly.pdbx_seq_one_letter_code
_entity_poly.pdbx_strand_id
1 'polypeptide(L)'
;YKPSQISGKFRSDDPQSLDVWHLAQDFAALPVLGDAFIQENPPVDRIVAVPTEPKLLLDAFFQYRSIRPMPVYGVPGLTRL
;
A
#
# COMPACT_ATOMS: atom_id res chain seq x y z
N TYR A 1 4.14 19.86 8.09
CA TYR A 1 3.32 19.34 6.98
C TYR A 1 3.89 19.90 5.68
N LYS A 2 4.31 19.05 4.75
CA LYS A 2 4.88 19.44 3.45
C LYS A 2 4.36 18.47 2.38
N PRO A 3 3.17 18.73 1.81
CA PRO A 3 2.58 17.83 0.82
C PRO A 3 3.42 17.82 -0.46
N SER A 4 3.53 16.64 -1.06
CA SER A 4 4.11 16.50 -2.39
C SER A 4 3.24 17.26 -3.40
N GLN A 5 3.89 18.01 -4.29
CA GLN A 5 3.22 18.72 -5.39
C GLN A 5 3.76 18.22 -6.71
N ILE A 6 2.86 18.10 -7.68
CA ILE A 6 3.16 17.68 -9.04
C ILE A 6 2.89 18.86 -9.97
N SER A 7 3.85 19.17 -10.84
CA SER A 7 3.84 20.39 -11.64
C SER A 7 4.39 20.17 -13.06
N GLY A 8 4.05 21.10 -13.96
CA GLY A 8 4.45 21.05 -15.37
C GLY A 8 3.90 19.80 -16.06
N LYS A 9 4.74 19.18 -16.90
CA LYS A 9 4.38 17.97 -17.66
C LYS A 9 4.04 16.75 -16.80
N PHE A 10 4.39 16.74 -15.52
CA PHE A 10 3.95 15.66 -14.63
C PHE A 10 2.49 15.82 -14.20
N ARG A 11 1.78 16.90 -14.55
CA ARG A 11 0.34 16.97 -14.26
C ARG A 11 -0.43 16.01 -15.16
N SER A 12 -1.45 15.36 -14.59
CA SER A 12 -2.30 14.42 -15.33
C SER A 12 -3.17 15.11 -16.39
N ASP A 13 -3.47 16.40 -16.21
CA ASP A 13 -4.20 17.23 -17.17
C ASP A 13 -3.35 17.78 -18.33
N ASP A 14 -2.03 17.58 -18.32
CA ASP A 14 -1.16 18.13 -19.36
C ASP A 14 -1.31 17.36 -20.70
N PRO A 15 -1.42 18.04 -21.85
CA PRO A 15 -1.56 17.38 -23.15
C PRO A 15 -0.39 16.44 -23.52
N GLN A 16 0.79 16.66 -22.94
CA GLN A 16 1.97 15.82 -23.08
C GLN A 16 2.43 15.29 -21.71
N SER A 17 1.49 14.69 -20.97
CA SER A 17 1.74 14.26 -19.61
C SER A 17 2.82 13.17 -19.49
N LEU A 18 3.68 13.32 -18.49
CA LEU A 18 4.69 12.38 -18.00
C LEU A 18 4.17 11.58 -16.79
N ASP A 19 2.88 11.28 -16.86
CA ASP A 19 2.08 10.61 -15.86
C ASP A 19 2.63 9.23 -15.46
N VAL A 20 3.43 8.59 -16.32
CA VAL A 20 4.11 7.30 -16.11
C VAL A 20 5.14 7.33 -14.97
N TRP A 21 5.56 8.51 -14.51
CA TRP A 21 6.60 8.63 -13.50
C TRP A 21 6.08 8.81 -12.07
N HIS A 22 4.76 8.87 -11.87
CA HIS A 22 4.16 8.99 -10.54
C HIS A 22 2.84 8.24 -10.41
N LEU A 23 2.46 8.01 -9.15
CA LEU A 23 1.24 7.31 -8.75
C LEU A 23 0.20 8.23 -8.10
N ALA A 24 0.32 9.54 -8.28
CA ALA A 24 -0.72 10.44 -7.83
C ALA A 24 -2.06 10.14 -8.51
N GLN A 25 -3.12 10.19 -7.71
CA GLN A 25 -4.49 10.03 -8.15
C GLN A 25 -5.01 11.39 -8.64
N ASP A 26 -5.68 11.37 -9.77
CA ASP A 26 -6.34 12.54 -10.34
C ASP A 26 -7.85 12.46 -10.07
N PHE A 27 -8.43 13.58 -9.63
CA PHE A 27 -9.83 13.68 -9.25
C PHE A 27 -10.53 14.72 -10.12
N ALA A 28 -11.37 14.26 -11.06
CA ALA A 28 -12.12 15.15 -11.95
C ALA A 28 -13.11 16.08 -11.21
N ALA A 29 -13.51 15.73 -10.00
CA ALA A 29 -14.37 16.52 -9.12
C ALA A 29 -13.82 16.52 -7.69
N LEU A 30 -14.24 17.49 -6.88
CA LEU A 30 -13.81 17.60 -5.49
C LEU A 30 -14.19 16.31 -4.73
N PRO A 31 -13.21 15.57 -4.16
CA PRO A 31 -13.49 14.32 -3.48
C PRO A 31 -14.32 14.55 -2.22
N VAL A 32 -15.39 13.77 -2.08
CA VAL A 32 -16.25 13.74 -0.88
C VAL A 32 -15.74 12.66 0.06
N LEU A 33 -15.91 12.84 1.37
CA LEU A 33 -15.60 11.81 2.36
C LEU A 33 -16.56 10.61 2.17
N GLY A 34 -16.10 9.60 1.45
CA GLY A 34 -16.82 8.36 1.17
C GLY A 34 -15.88 7.32 0.61
N ASP A 35 -16.40 6.14 0.28
CA ASP A 35 -15.60 4.96 -0.08
C ASP A 35 -14.59 5.22 -1.21
N ALA A 36 -14.97 6.01 -2.22
CA ALA A 36 -14.11 6.33 -3.36
C ALA A 36 -12.87 7.17 -2.99
N PHE A 37 -12.92 7.95 -1.91
CA PHE A 37 -11.78 8.74 -1.44
C PHE A 37 -11.01 8.05 -0.31
N ILE A 38 -11.70 7.22 0.49
CA ILE A 38 -11.10 6.52 1.63
C ILE A 38 -10.27 5.31 1.18
N GLN A 39 -10.67 4.65 0.08
CA GLN A 39 -9.95 3.50 -0.45
C GLN A 39 -8.77 3.92 -1.32
N GLU A 40 -7.60 3.37 -1.01
CA GLU A 40 -6.37 3.61 -1.77
C GLU A 40 -6.38 2.80 -3.07
N ASN A 41 -6.61 3.46 -4.21
CA ASN A 41 -6.55 2.86 -5.54
C ASN A 41 -5.67 3.69 -6.50
N PRO A 42 -4.35 3.70 -6.29
CA PRO A 42 -3.43 4.43 -7.15
C PRO A 42 -3.36 3.80 -8.56
N PRO A 43 -3.07 4.59 -9.61
CA PRO A 43 -3.01 4.13 -10.99
C PRO A 43 -1.72 3.34 -11.29
N VAL A 44 -1.53 2.21 -10.60
CA VAL A 44 -0.33 1.35 -10.72
C VAL A 44 -0.16 0.79 -12.13
N ASP A 45 -1.27 0.53 -12.83
CA ASP A 45 -1.24 -0.02 -14.19
C ASP A 45 -0.47 0.85 -15.19
N ARG A 46 -0.33 2.15 -14.87
CA ARG A 46 0.41 3.10 -15.69
C ARG A 46 1.93 2.88 -15.67
N ILE A 47 2.47 2.41 -14.54
CA ILE A 47 3.92 2.25 -14.34
C ILE A 47 4.40 0.82 -14.59
N VAL A 48 3.46 -0.12 -14.73
CA VAL A 48 3.76 -1.53 -14.91
C VAL A 48 4.22 -1.76 -16.36
N ALA A 49 5.44 -2.28 -16.51
CA ALA A 49 6.01 -2.56 -17.82
C ALA A 49 5.38 -3.79 -18.51
N VAL A 50 4.91 -4.78 -17.74
CA VAL A 50 4.33 -6.03 -18.24
C VAL A 50 2.89 -6.16 -17.72
N PRO A 51 1.87 -5.76 -18.49
CA PRO A 51 0.48 -5.75 -18.03
C PRO A 51 -0.15 -7.13 -17.85
N THR A 52 0.48 -8.17 -18.41
CA THR A 52 -0.05 -9.54 -18.43
C THR A 52 0.33 -10.36 -17.19
N GLU A 53 1.17 -9.82 -16.33
CA GLU A 53 1.70 -10.51 -15.14
C GLU A 53 1.21 -9.87 -13.84
N PRO A 54 1.28 -10.60 -12.70
CA PRO A 54 0.95 -10.04 -11.39
C PRO A 54 1.83 -8.82 -11.04
N LYS A 55 1.23 -7.80 -10.41
CA LYS A 55 1.90 -6.55 -10.00
C LYS A 55 3.03 -6.77 -8.98
N LEU A 56 2.97 -7.85 -8.21
CA LEU A 56 3.99 -8.25 -7.25
C LEU A 56 4.18 -9.77 -7.33
N LEU A 57 5.41 -10.18 -7.61
CA LEU A 57 5.84 -11.57 -7.50
C LEU A 57 6.74 -11.68 -6.26
N LEU A 58 6.40 -12.60 -5.36
CA LEU A 58 7.18 -12.86 -4.16
C LEU A 58 7.36 -14.37 -4.01
N ASP A 59 8.59 -14.83 -4.14
CA ASP A 59 9.01 -16.16 -3.70
C ASP A 59 9.82 -15.99 -2.41
N ALA A 60 9.26 -16.43 -1.29
CA ALA A 60 9.86 -16.23 0.02
C ALA A 60 9.81 -17.51 0.84
N PHE A 61 10.98 -17.92 1.35
CA PHE A 61 11.13 -19.04 2.25
C PHE A 61 11.43 -18.53 3.66
N PHE A 62 10.53 -18.82 4.60
CA PHE A 62 10.64 -18.37 5.98
C PHE A 62 10.88 -19.55 6.93
N GLN A 63 12.11 -19.71 7.41
CA GLN A 63 12.46 -20.69 8.44
C GLN A 63 12.92 -20.00 9.73
N TYR A 64 11.96 -19.80 10.64
CA TYR A 64 12.22 -19.15 11.92
C TYR A 64 12.10 -20.16 13.08
N ARG A 65 13.12 -20.18 13.95
CA ARG A 65 13.03 -20.76 15.30
C ARG A 65 13.09 -19.63 16.30
N SER A 66 11.99 -19.40 17.01
CA SER A 66 11.88 -18.35 18.01
C SER A 66 11.69 -18.98 19.38
N ILE A 67 12.56 -18.64 20.34
CA ILE A 67 12.38 -19.01 21.75
C ILE A 67 11.69 -17.83 22.44
N ARG A 68 10.53 -18.08 23.07
CA ARG A 68 9.82 -17.10 23.90
C ARG A 68 9.35 -17.76 25.19
N PRO A 69 9.55 -17.16 26.37
CA PRO A 69 8.95 -17.66 27.61
C PRO A 69 7.44 -17.54 27.51
N MET A 70 6.76 -18.66 27.29
CA MET A 70 5.30 -18.72 27.31
C MET A 70 4.85 -19.05 28.74
N PRO A 71 4.01 -18.22 29.37
CA PRO A 71 3.37 -18.59 30.63
C PRO A 71 2.63 -19.91 30.41
N VAL A 72 3.00 -20.95 31.17
CA VAL A 72 2.40 -22.28 31.06
C VAL A 72 0.98 -22.31 31.66
N TYR A 73 0.64 -21.30 32.47
CA TYR A 73 -0.66 -21.15 33.11
C TYR A 73 -1.20 -19.73 32.84
N GLY A 74 -2.42 -19.65 32.29
CA GLY A 74 -3.14 -18.37 32.12
C GLY A 74 -3.66 -17.79 33.45
N VAL A 75 -3.69 -18.61 34.51
CA VAL A 75 -4.06 -18.19 35.86
C VAL A 75 -2.82 -18.30 36.76
N PRO A 76 -2.32 -17.20 37.32
CA PRO A 76 -1.27 -17.24 38.33
C PRO A 76 -1.75 -18.07 39.55
N GLY A 77 -1.12 -19.22 39.81
CA GLY A 77 -1.25 -19.93 41.11
C GLY A 77 -1.92 -21.31 41.13
N LEU A 78 -2.25 -21.96 40.00
CA LEU A 78 -2.81 -23.32 40.03
C LEU A 78 -1.72 -24.38 40.23
N THR A 79 -1.28 -24.62 41.48
CA THR A 79 -0.21 -25.60 41.77
C THR A 79 -0.65 -26.90 42.45
N ARG A 80 -1.90 -27.10 42.89
CA ARG A 80 -2.32 -28.36 43.54
C ARG A 80 -3.83 -28.61 43.42
N LEU A 81 -4.21 -29.77 42.86
CA LEU A 81 -5.45 -30.50 43.14
C LEU A 81 -5.06 -31.81 43.85
#